data_AF-A0A951TZT0-F1
#
_entry.id   AF-A0A951TZT0-F1
#
_cell.length_a   1.000
_cell.length_b   1.000
_cell.length_c   1.000
_cell.angle_alpha   90.00
_cell.angle_beta   90.00
_cell.angle_gamma   90.00
#
_symmetry.space_group_name_H-M   'P 1'
#
loop_
_entity.id
_entity.type
_entity.pdbx_description
1 polymer ?
#
loop_
_entity_poly.entity_id
_entity_poly.type
_entity_poly.pdbx_seq_one_letter_code
_entity_poly.pdbx_strand_id
1 'polypeptide(L)'
;MTQTSVKKLFAQDQRIVQRGRTWRQFKLIQEGFENSPGVRLSFYAGTIEIFMPGQAHETFASIIGRLLMIHLAHKGVAFVPTRSMTQEKEGAASAQADESY
;
A
#
# COMPACT_ATOMS: atom_id res chain seq x y z
N MET A 1 -17.95 10.42 27.43
CA MET A 1 -18.31 10.74 26.02
C MET A 1 -17.09 11.32 25.34
N THR A 2 -16.46 10.56 24.43
CA THR A 2 -15.66 11.00 23.25
C THR A 2 -14.95 9.77 22.66
N GLN A 3 -15.72 8.79 22.19
CA GLN A 3 -15.19 7.66 21.40
C GLN A 3 -15.82 7.69 20.00
N THR A 4 -15.82 8.87 19.37
CA THR A 4 -16.46 9.09 18.06
C THR A 4 -15.48 9.56 16.98
N SER A 5 -14.28 10.06 17.33
CA SER A 5 -13.34 10.60 16.32
C SER A 5 -12.41 9.58 15.68
N VAL A 6 -12.01 8.52 16.36
CA VAL A 6 -10.99 7.59 15.84
C VAL A 6 -11.57 6.62 14.79
N LYS A 7 -12.81 6.14 15.00
CA LYS A 7 -13.48 5.22 14.06
C LYS A 7 -13.76 5.83 12.68
N LYS A 8 -13.90 7.16 12.59
CA LYS A 8 -14.21 7.85 11.33
C LYS A 8 -12.98 8.05 10.44
N LEU A 9 -11.78 8.13 11.01
CA LEU A 9 -10.53 8.27 10.24
C LEU A 9 -10.17 7.01 9.43
N PHE A 10 -10.61 5.82 9.84
CA PHE A 10 -10.33 4.57 9.14
C PHE A 10 -11.35 4.22 8.03
N ALA A 11 -12.38 5.06 7.85
CA ALA A 11 -13.38 4.85 6.80
C ALA A 11 -12.95 5.42 5.45
N GLN A 12 -12.05 6.40 5.43
CA GLN A 12 -11.61 7.10 4.23
C GLN A 12 -10.10 7.00 4.07
N ASP A 13 -9.66 6.98 2.81
CA ASP A 13 -8.26 6.98 2.46
C ASP A 13 -7.58 8.25 2.98
N GLN A 14 -6.39 8.08 3.57
CA GLN A 14 -5.52 9.19 3.93
C GLN A 14 -4.22 9.09 3.14
N ARG A 15 -3.75 10.23 2.65
CA ARG A 15 -2.59 10.30 1.76
C ARG A 15 -1.75 11.53 2.10
N ILE A 16 -0.46 11.31 2.31
CA ILE A 16 0.54 12.36 2.52
C ILE A 16 1.63 12.18 1.49
N VAL A 17 1.99 13.25 0.79
CA VAL A 17 3.01 13.24 -0.27
C VAL A 17 4.11 14.24 0.08
N GLN A 18 5.36 13.79 0.05
CA GLN A 18 6.55 14.59 0.34
C GLN A 18 7.52 14.50 -0.83
N ARG A 19 7.84 15.63 -1.45
CA ARG A 19 8.75 15.71 -2.61
C ARG A 19 10.15 16.14 -2.19
N GLY A 20 11.13 15.95 -3.08
CA GLY A 20 12.52 16.37 -2.86
C GLY A 20 13.25 15.55 -1.80
N ARG A 21 12.86 14.28 -1.64
CA ARG A 21 13.45 13.36 -0.65
C ARG A 21 14.44 12.42 -1.31
N THR A 22 15.47 12.04 -0.57
CA THR A 22 16.43 11.03 -1.05
C THR A 22 15.98 9.62 -0.69
N TRP A 23 16.54 8.62 -1.37
CA TRP A 23 16.37 7.21 -1.01
C TRP A 23 16.67 6.94 0.46
N ARG A 24 17.76 7.50 0.98
CA ARG A 24 18.16 7.34 2.38
C ARG A 24 17.13 7.93 3.34
N GLN A 25 16.56 9.10 3.03
CA GLN A 25 15.49 9.69 3.84
C GLN A 25 14.22 8.83 3.83
N PHE A 26 13.90 8.21 2.69
CA PHE A 26 12.81 7.25 2.58
C PHE A 26 13.01 6.04 3.50
N LYS A 27 14.19 5.40 3.48
CA LYS A 27 14.45 4.23 4.35
C LYS A 27 14.37 4.57 5.84
N LEU A 28 14.84 5.76 6.25
CA LEU A 28 14.69 6.23 7.64
C LEU A 28 13.22 6.43 8.03
N ILE A 29 12.40 6.96 7.14
CA ILE A 29 10.96 7.07 7.37
C ILE A 29 10.33 5.67 7.43
N GLN A 30 10.70 4.77 6.52
CA GLN A 30 10.20 3.41 6.48
C GLN A 30 10.48 2.63 7.77
N GLU A 31 11.70 2.74 8.29
CA GLU A 31 12.08 2.16 9.59
C GLU A 31 11.23 2.73 10.74
N GLY A 32 10.97 4.04 10.74
CA GLY A 32 10.10 4.69 11.71
C GLY A 32 8.65 4.18 11.73
N PHE A 33 8.19 3.52 10.66
CA PHE A 33 6.82 3.00 10.51
C PHE A 33 6.73 1.46 10.49
N GLU A 34 7.81 0.71 10.70
CA GLU A 34 7.86 -0.76 10.52
C GLU A 34 6.74 -1.52 11.26
N ASN A 35 6.30 -1.01 12.41
CA ASN A 35 5.25 -1.61 13.24
C ASN A 35 3.93 -0.83 13.24
N SER A 36 3.70 0.03 12.24
CA SER A 36 2.48 0.82 12.11
C SER A 36 1.47 0.12 11.19
N PRO A 37 0.47 -0.60 11.73
CA PRO A 37 -0.50 -1.30 10.91
C PRO A 37 -1.32 -0.32 10.07
N GLY A 38 -1.60 -0.70 8.82
CA GLY A 38 -2.40 0.11 7.90
C GLY A 38 -1.66 1.31 7.29
N VAL A 39 -0.35 1.46 7.54
CA VAL A 39 0.48 2.44 6.84
C VAL A 39 1.22 1.75 5.70
N ARG A 40 1.11 2.32 4.51
CA ARG A 40 1.83 1.90 3.31
C ARG A 40 2.75 3.03 2.88
N LEU A 41 4.00 2.67 2.58
CA LEU A 41 5.03 3.63 2.19
C LEU A 41 5.53 3.33 0.79
N SER A 42 5.59 4.35 -0.06
CA SER A 42 6.15 4.25 -1.40
C SER A 42 7.16 5.36 -1.67
N PHE A 43 8.13 5.07 -2.52
CA PHE A 43 9.14 5.99 -3.00
C PHE A 43 9.27 5.88 -4.51
N TYR A 44 9.26 7.02 -5.19
CA TYR A 44 9.59 7.10 -6.60
C TYR A 44 10.05 8.52 -6.97
N ALA A 45 11.14 8.63 -7.74
CA ALA A 45 11.63 9.90 -8.29
C ALA A 45 11.72 11.04 -7.24
N GLY A 46 12.26 10.71 -6.06
CA GLY A 46 12.42 11.68 -4.96
C GLY A 46 11.11 12.09 -4.27
N THR A 47 10.03 11.34 -4.50
CA THR A 47 8.74 11.52 -3.85
C THR A 47 8.50 10.35 -2.90
N ILE A 48 8.21 10.66 -1.64
CA ILE A 48 7.69 9.70 -0.66
C ILE A 48 6.19 9.89 -0.57
N GLU A 49 5.46 8.80 -0.57
CA GLU A 49 4.05 8.78 -0.24
C GLU A 49 3.80 7.88 0.97
N ILE A 50 2.99 8.40 1.88
CA ILE A 50 2.43 7.68 3.02
C ILE A 50 0.94 7.54 2.75
N PHE A 51 0.49 6.30 2.61
CA PHE A 51 -0.87 5.97 2.27
C PHE A 51 -1.48 5.08 3.34
N MET A 52 -2.66 5.45 3.83
CA MET A 52 -3.44 4.68 4.79
C MET A 52 -4.82 4.42 4.17
N PRO A 53 -5.03 3.24 3.57
CA PRO A 53 -6.27 2.92 2.90
C PRO A 53 -7.43 2.83 3.91
N GLY A 54 -8.58 3.35 3.51
CA GLY A 54 -9.83 3.16 4.23
C GLY A 54 -10.49 1.81 3.90
N GLN A 55 -11.51 1.45 4.68
CA GLN A 55 -12.24 0.20 4.49
C GLN A 55 -12.77 -0.02 3.06
N ALA A 56 -13.27 1.05 2.43
CA ALA A 56 -13.79 0.95 1.06
C ALA A 56 -12.69 0.55 0.06
N HIS A 57 -11.50 1.14 0.18
CA HIS A 57 -10.35 0.83 -0.66
C HIS A 57 -9.96 -0.64 -0.54
N GLU A 58 -9.80 -1.13 0.69
CA GLU A 58 -9.45 -2.54 0.94
C GLU A 58 -10.51 -3.50 0.38
N THR A 59 -11.79 -3.14 0.51
CA THR A 59 -12.90 -3.93 -0.02
C THR A 59 -12.84 -4.02 -1.55
N PHE A 60 -12.65 -2.89 -2.24
CA PHE A 60 -12.58 -2.87 -3.70
C PHE A 60 -11.32 -3.53 -4.24
N ALA A 61 -10.16 -3.30 -3.61
CA ALA A 61 -8.91 -3.98 -3.98
C ALA A 61 -9.07 -5.51 -3.92
N SER A 62 -9.65 -6.03 -2.83
CA SER A 62 -9.89 -7.46 -2.68
C SER A 62 -10.86 -8.03 -3.73
N ILE A 63 -11.93 -7.29 -4.06
CA ILE A 63 -12.88 -7.70 -5.12
C ILE A 63 -12.17 -7.75 -6.48
N ILE A 64 -11.41 -6.71 -6.83
CA ILE A 64 -10.67 -6.64 -8.10
C ILE A 64 -9.66 -7.79 -8.18
N GLY A 65 -8.88 -8.00 -7.12
CA GLY A 65 -7.93 -9.09 -7.03
C GLY A 65 -8.58 -10.46 -7.23
N ARG A 66 -9.75 -10.68 -6.61
CA ARG A 66 -10.52 -11.92 -6.78
C ARG A 66 -10.99 -12.13 -8.21
N LEU A 67 -11.48 -11.09 -8.87
CA LEU A 67 -11.91 -11.17 -10.28
C LEU A 67 -10.74 -11.50 -11.21
N LEU A 68 -9.56 -10.90 -10.97
CA LEU A 68 -8.35 -11.20 -11.72
C LEU A 68 -7.93 -12.65 -11.55
N MET A 69 -7.87 -13.17 -10.32
CA MET A 69 -7.53 -14.57 -10.05
C MET A 69 -8.50 -15.53 -10.75
N ILE A 70 -9.81 -15.26 -10.70
CA ILE A 70 -10.82 -16.07 -11.40
C ILE A 70 -10.56 -16.07 -12.90
N HIS A 71 -10.27 -14.90 -13.48
CA HIS A 71 -9.99 -14.76 -14.90
C HIS A 71 -8.73 -15.53 -15.31
N LEU A 72 -7.63 -15.37 -14.59
CA LEU A 72 -6.37 -16.05 -14.87
C LEU A 72 -6.52 -17.57 -14.76
N ALA A 73 -7.21 -18.05 -13.71
CA ALA A 73 -7.53 -19.47 -13.55
C ALA A 73 -8.36 -20.01 -14.72
N HIS A 74 -9.39 -19.27 -15.16
CA HIS A 74 -10.20 -19.65 -16.32
C HIS A 74 -9.39 -19.67 -17.63
N LYS A 75 -8.36 -18.82 -17.74
CA LYS A 75 -7.44 -18.79 -18.90
C LYS A 75 -6.30 -19.80 -18.80
N GLY A 76 -6.19 -20.56 -17.70
CA GLY A 76 -5.06 -21.48 -17.47
C GLY A 76 -3.72 -20.77 -17.27
N VAL A 77 -3.73 -19.49 -16.88
CA VAL A 77 -2.51 -18.72 -16.59
C VAL A 77 -2.12 -18.97 -15.14
N ALA A 78 -0.87 -19.38 -14.92
CA ALA A 78 -0.32 -19.58 -13.57
C ALA A 78 -0.06 -18.22 -12.89
N PHE A 79 -0.37 -18.14 -11.60
CA PHE A 79 -0.13 -16.97 -10.75
C PHE A 79 0.09 -17.40 -9.29
N VAL A 80 0.77 -16.55 -8.50
CA VAL A 80 1.09 -16.81 -7.09
C VAL A 80 0.69 -15.59 -6.25
N PRO A 81 -0.47 -15.63 -5.55
CA PRO A 81 -0.91 -14.49 -4.75
C PRO A 81 0.06 -14.23 -3.59
N THR A 82 0.69 -13.05 -3.59
CA THR A 82 1.61 -12.58 -2.55
C THR A 82 1.06 -11.41 -1.72
N ARG A 83 -0.20 -11.01 -1.95
CA ARG A 83 -0.90 -9.92 -1.25
C ARG A 83 -0.12 -8.60 -1.33
N SER A 84 -0.01 -7.88 -0.22
CA SER A 84 0.64 -6.58 -0.12
C SER A 84 2.18 -6.70 -0.06
N MET A 85 2.77 -7.48 -0.97
CA MET A 85 4.22 -7.65 -1.05
C MET A 85 4.88 -6.34 -1.49
N THR A 86 5.86 -5.89 -0.72
CA THR A 86 6.69 -4.74 -1.09
C THR A 86 7.66 -5.15 -2.19
N GLN A 87 7.68 -4.37 -3.28
CA GLN A 87 8.64 -4.49 -4.36
C GLN A 87 9.58 -3.29 -4.29
N GLU A 88 10.89 -3.57 -4.32
CA GLU A 88 11.91 -2.55 -4.10
C GLU A 88 13.04 -2.67 -5.12
N LYS A 89 13.44 -1.52 -5.68
CA LYS A 89 14.66 -1.34 -6.44
C LYS A 89 15.49 -0.26 -5.75
N GLU A 90 16.57 -0.68 -5.11
CA GLU A 90 17.41 0.19 -4.30
C GLU A 90 17.82 1.47 -5.05
N GLY A 91 17.68 2.61 -4.40
CA GLY A 91 17.99 3.93 -4.95
C GLY A 91 16.98 4.48 -5.95
N ALA A 92 16.04 3.67 -6.44
CA ALA A 92 15.13 4.05 -7.53
C ALA A 92 13.67 4.07 -7.11
N ALA A 93 13.17 3.00 -6.51
CA ALA A 93 11.75 2.83 -6.20
C ALA A 93 11.49 1.84 -5.06
N SER A 94 10.43 2.06 -4.31
CA SER A 94 9.86 1.10 -3.38
C SER A 94 8.35 1.28 -3.38
N ALA A 95 7.58 0.21 -3.50
CA ALA A 95 6.13 0.31 -3.50
C ALA A 95 5.51 -0.97 -2.93
N GLN A 96 4.41 -0.79 -2.21
CA GLN A 96 3.58 -1.88 -1.71
C GLN A 96 2.31 -1.95 -2.55
N ALA A 97 2.04 -3.11 -3.16
CA ALA A 97 0.82 -3.33 -3.91
C ALA A 97 -0.39 -3.48 -2.97
N ASP A 98 -1.60 -3.24 -3.48
CA ASP A 98 -2.84 -3.63 -2.79
C ASP A 98 -2.96 -5.16 -2.77
N GLU A 99 -2.78 -5.77 -3.95
CA GLU A 99 -2.70 -7.20 -4.17
C GLU A 99 -1.62 -7.48 -5.22
N SER A 100 -0.76 -8.46 -4.96
CA SER A 100 0.30 -8.93 -5.85
C SER A 100 0.10 -10.42 -6.14
N TYR A 101 0.49 -10.85 -7.34
CA TYR A 101 0.24 -12.18 -7.92
C TYR A 101 1.45 -12.70 -8.71
#